data_AF-A0A349VWH4-F1
#
_entry.id   AF-A0A349VWH4-F1
#
_cell.length_a   1.000
_cell.length_b   1.000
_cell.length_c   1.000
_cell.angle_alpha   90.00
_cell.angle_beta   90.00
_cell.angle_gamma   90.00
#
_symmetry.space_group_name_H-M   'P 1'
#
loop_
_entity.id
_entity.type
_entity.pdbx_description
1 polymer ?
#
loop_
_entity_poly.entity_id
_entity_poly.type
_entity_poly.pdbx_seq_one_letter_code
_entity_poly.pdbx_strand_id
1 'polypeptide(L)'
;MRLWTILLLLLAIEASAQPIRWQEQYPGVWKGTFGKPDNYTLLSAAGTTPQAATLERLQSVDFPLPKMEVHAELIDGKTYLRFPLQKNEQI
;
A
#
# COMPACT_ATOMS: atom_id res chain seq x y z
N MET A 1 -20.42 34.93 -11.64
CA MET A 1 -20.33 34.35 -10.28
C MET A 1 -20.76 32.88 -10.18
N ARG A 2 -21.87 32.44 -10.80
CA ARG A 2 -22.34 31.02 -10.71
C ARG A 2 -21.46 29.97 -11.38
N LEU A 3 -20.80 30.30 -12.49
CA LEU A 3 -19.93 29.35 -13.22
C LEU A 3 -18.67 28.98 -12.43
N TRP A 4 -18.10 29.95 -11.72
CA TRP A 4 -16.89 29.74 -10.91
C TRP A 4 -17.18 28.92 -9.65
N THR A 5 -18.39 29.06 -9.09
CA THR A 5 -18.85 28.23 -7.96
C THR A 5 -19.03 26.78 -8.37
N ILE A 6 -19.57 26.52 -9.57
CA ILE A 6 -19.71 25.16 -10.11
C ILE A 6 -18.33 24.54 -10.38
N LEU A 7 -17.38 25.31 -10.93
CA LEU A 7 -16.01 24.84 -11.15
C LEU A 7 -15.28 24.50 -9.83
N LEU A 8 -15.44 25.33 -8.79
CA LEU A 8 -14.90 25.07 -7.46
C LEU A 8 -15.53 23.83 -6.79
N LEU A 9 -16.83 23.59 -7.00
CA LEU A 9 -17.51 22.39 -6.49
C LEU A 9 -17.03 21.11 -7.18
N LEU A 10 -16.77 21.15 -8.49
CA LEU A 10 -16.29 19.99 -9.24
C LEU A 10 -14.86 19.57 -8.84
N LEU A 11 -13.99 20.53 -8.48
CA LEU A 11 -12.64 20.26 -7.96
C LEU A 11 -12.63 19.63 -6.56
N ALA A 12 -13.67 19.82 -5.76
CA ALA A 12 -13.76 19.26 -4.41
C ALA A 12 -14.15 17.77 -4.38
N ILE A 13 -14.60 17.21 -5.51
CA ILE A 13 -15.06 15.82 -5.61
C ILE A 13 -13.87 14.83 -5.72
N GLU A 14 -12.65 15.31 -5.95
CA GLU A 14 -11.45 14.46 -5.97
C GLU A 14 -10.91 14.14 -4.56
N ALA A 15 -11.80 13.90 -3.60
CA ALA A 15 -11.45 13.26 -2.33
C ALA A 15 -11.25 11.75 -2.57
N SER A 16 -10.23 11.41 -3.36
CA SER A 16 -9.86 10.03 -3.66
C SER A 16 -9.25 9.39 -2.41
N ALA A 17 -9.79 8.27 -1.96
CA ALA A 17 -9.12 7.40 -1.00
C ALA A 17 -7.71 7.10 -1.51
N GLN A 18 -6.67 7.32 -0.69
CA GLN A 18 -5.29 7.13 -1.12
C GLN A 18 -5.06 5.64 -1.43
N PRO A 19 -4.80 5.23 -2.68
CA PRO A 19 -4.58 3.83 -2.98
C PRO A 19 -3.27 3.35 -2.37
N ILE A 20 -3.21 2.08 -1.99
CA ILE A 20 -1.94 1.45 -1.64
C ILE A 20 -1.07 1.41 -2.89
N ARG A 21 0.11 2.02 -2.80
CA ARG A 21 1.12 2.00 -3.86
C ARG A 21 1.94 0.74 -3.73
N TRP A 22 1.61 -0.27 -4.52
CA TRP A 22 2.35 -1.53 -4.58
C TRP A 22 3.52 -1.44 -5.55
N GLN A 23 4.70 -1.85 -5.11
CA GLN A 23 5.89 -1.99 -5.95
C GLN A 23 6.60 -3.30 -5.62
N GLU A 24 6.85 -4.12 -6.62
CA GLU A 24 7.73 -5.29 -6.49
C GLU A 24 9.18 -4.81 -6.30
N GLN A 25 9.79 -5.19 -5.18
CA GLN A 25 11.17 -4.81 -4.84
C GLN A 25 12.18 -5.86 -5.33
N TYR A 26 11.77 -7.13 -5.27
CA TYR A 26 12.49 -8.32 -5.74
C TYR A 26 11.47 -9.33 -6.25
N PRO A 27 11.86 -10.34 -7.05
CA PRO A 27 10.94 -11.38 -7.51
C PRO A 27 10.14 -11.99 -6.36
N GLY A 28 8.82 -11.80 -6.38
CA GLY A 28 7.93 -12.32 -5.34
C GLY A 28 7.94 -11.55 -4.00
N VAL A 29 8.53 -10.36 -3.95
CA VAL A 29 8.57 -9.51 -2.75
C VAL A 29 8.02 -8.13 -3.08
N TRP A 30 6.87 -7.80 -2.48
CA TRP A 30 6.19 -6.53 -2.73
C TRP A 30 6.19 -5.61 -1.53
N LYS A 31 6.36 -4.32 -1.80
CA LYS A 31 6.19 -3.24 -0.84
C LYS A 31 4.92 -2.47 -1.16
N GLY A 32 4.00 -2.44 -0.19
CA GLY A 32 2.82 -1.57 -0.21
C GLY A 32 3.08 -0.31 0.60
N THR A 33 2.85 0.87 0.02
CA THR A 33 2.96 2.16 0.73
C THR A 33 1.61 2.85 0.74
N PHE A 34 1.10 3.16 1.93
CA PHE A 34 -0.17 3.87 2.15
C PHE A 34 0.05 5.07 3.07
N GLY A 35 -0.66 6.18 2.83
CA GLY A 35 -0.53 7.38 3.66
C GLY A 35 0.87 7.98 3.61
N LYS A 36 1.29 8.52 4.76
CA LYS A 36 2.65 8.99 5.02
C LYS A 36 3.28 8.09 6.08
N PRO A 37 4.12 7.11 5.69
CA PRO A 37 4.81 6.25 6.65
C PRO A 37 5.75 7.04 7.57
N ASP A 38 5.98 6.50 8.76
CA ASP A 38 6.97 7.06 9.68
C ASP A 38 8.39 6.89 9.15
N ASN A 39 9.25 7.87 9.46
CA ASN A 39 10.66 7.81 9.10
C ASN A 39 11.43 6.74 9.91
N TYR A 40 10.92 6.37 11.09
CA TYR A 40 11.52 5.36 11.95
C TYR A 40 10.67 4.09 11.92
N THR A 41 11.27 3.01 11.45
CA THR A 41 10.66 1.69 11.27
C THR A 41 11.53 0.61 11.92
N LEU A 42 11.00 -0.60 12.06
CA LEU A 42 11.78 -1.74 12.54
C LEU A 42 13.03 -2.00 11.68
N LEU A 43 12.93 -1.86 10.35
CA LEU A 43 14.05 -2.09 9.43
C LEU A 43 15.13 -1.00 9.56
N SER A 44 14.73 0.28 9.68
CA SER A 44 15.68 1.37 9.89
C SER A 44 16.34 1.28 11.27
N ALA A 45 15.61 0.83 12.30
CA ALA A 45 16.14 0.61 13.63
C ALA A 45 17.18 -0.52 13.65
N ALA A 46 16.91 -1.60 12.91
CA ALA A 46 17.82 -2.74 12.82
C ALA A 46 19.09 -2.44 12.00
N GLY A 47 19.08 -1.43 11.12
CA GLY A 47 20.22 -1.08 10.29
C GLY A 47 20.60 -2.15 9.26
N THR A 48 19.70 -3.08 8.97
CA THR A 48 19.95 -4.22 8.09
C THR A 48 19.70 -3.88 6.63
N THR A 49 20.51 -4.43 5.73
CA THR A 49 20.28 -4.36 4.28
C THR A 49 19.78 -5.71 3.75
N PRO A 50 18.91 -5.74 2.72
CA PRO A 50 18.49 -6.99 2.10
C PRO A 50 19.67 -7.72 1.44
N GLN A 51 19.68 -9.05 1.50
CA GLN A 51 20.61 -9.86 0.71
C GLN A 51 20.13 -9.94 -0.75
N ALA A 52 20.34 -8.85 -1.49
CA ALA A 52 19.79 -8.64 -2.83
C ALA A 52 20.13 -9.77 -3.81
N ALA A 53 21.39 -10.21 -3.84
CA ALA A 53 21.84 -11.26 -4.77
C ALA A 53 21.16 -12.61 -4.55
N THR A 54 20.66 -12.89 -3.34
CA THR A 54 19.87 -14.09 -3.04
C THR A 54 18.42 -13.89 -3.44
N LEU A 55 17.83 -12.71 -3.14
CA LEU A 55 16.45 -12.39 -3.48
C LEU A 55 16.22 -12.33 -5.00
N GLU A 56 17.20 -11.85 -5.77
CA GLU A 56 17.16 -11.82 -7.24
C GLU A 56 17.12 -13.21 -7.89
N ARG A 57 17.51 -14.27 -7.16
CA ARG A 57 17.46 -15.65 -7.65
C ARG A 57 16.10 -16.32 -7.40
N LEU A 58 15.19 -15.66 -6.69
CA LEU A 58 13.84 -16.16 -6.49
C LEU A 58 13.09 -16.18 -7.81
N GLN A 59 12.16 -17.11 -7.94
CA GLN A 59 11.25 -17.13 -9.07
C GLN A 59 10.30 -15.93 -8.98
N SER A 60 10.12 -15.21 -10.09
CA SER A 60 9.06 -14.21 -10.19
C SER A 60 7.71 -14.91 -10.16
N VAL A 61 6.86 -14.46 -9.25
CA VAL A 61 5.50 -14.96 -9.04
C VAL A 61 4.56 -13.77 -9.11
N ASP A 62 3.30 -14.01 -9.46
CA ASP A 62 2.29 -12.95 -9.42
C ASP A 62 2.00 -12.52 -7.98
N PHE A 63 1.51 -11.28 -7.83
CA PHE A 63 1.12 -10.77 -6.52
C PHE A 63 0.06 -11.69 -5.88
N PRO A 64 0.25 -12.12 -4.61
CA PRO A 64 -0.42 -13.30 -4.07
C PRO A 64 -1.87 -13.07 -3.65
N LEU A 65 -2.35 -11.82 -3.64
CA LEU A 65 -3.68 -11.46 -3.18
C LEU A 65 -4.46 -10.71 -4.27
N PRO A 66 -5.80 -10.78 -4.29
CA PRO A 66 -6.61 -9.89 -5.11
C PRO A 66 -6.38 -8.43 -4.67
N LYS A 67 -5.58 -7.65 -5.43
CA LYS A 67 -5.16 -6.28 -5.04
C LYS A 67 -6.32 -5.37 -4.66
N MET A 68 -7.47 -5.52 -5.32
CA MET A 68 -8.69 -4.74 -5.06
C MET A 68 -9.36 -5.07 -3.73
N GLU A 69 -9.05 -6.22 -3.13
CA GLU A 69 -9.58 -6.66 -1.84
C GLU A 69 -8.62 -6.40 -0.68
N VAL A 70 -7.43 -5.85 -0.97
CA VAL A 70 -6.51 -5.33 0.05
C VAL A 70 -6.84 -3.87 0.31
N HIS A 71 -7.18 -3.55 1.55
CA HIS A 71 -7.60 -2.20 1.93
C HIS A 71 -6.70 -1.61 2.99
N ALA A 72 -6.49 -0.31 2.89
CA ALA A 72 -5.86 0.49 3.90
C ALA A 72 -6.65 1.79 4.07
N GLU A 73 -6.78 2.23 5.31
CA GLU A 73 -7.45 3.49 5.64
C GLU A 73 -6.76 4.18 6.82
N LEU A 74 -6.89 5.50 6.87
CA LEU A 74 -6.40 6.33 7.97
C LEU A 74 -7.61 6.83 8.75
N ILE A 75 -7.79 6.35 9.97
CA ILE A 75 -8.86 6.78 10.88
C ILE A 75 -8.19 7.25 12.18
N ASP A 76 -8.45 8.51 12.56
CA ASP A 76 -7.93 9.13 13.79
C ASP A 76 -6.41 8.96 13.98
N GLY A 77 -5.66 9.14 12.89
CA GLY A 77 -4.19 9.02 12.89
C GLY A 77 -3.65 7.59 12.94
N LYS A 78 -4.52 6.57 12.90
CA LYS A 78 -4.15 5.16 12.88
C LYS A 78 -4.32 4.60 11.47
N THR A 79 -3.32 3.84 11.02
CA THR A 79 -3.42 3.07 9.77
C THR A 79 -4.07 1.72 10.04
N TYR A 80 -5.23 1.48 9.45
CA TYR A 80 -5.91 0.20 9.45
C TYR A 80 -5.58 -0.54 8.16
N LEU A 81 -5.35 -1.84 8.26
CA LEU A 81 -5.04 -2.72 7.13
C LEU A 81 -6.02 -3.90 7.15
N ARG A 82 -6.53 -4.28 5.98
CA ARG A 82 -7.34 -5.47 5.78
C ARG A 82 -6.83 -6.24 4.57
N PHE A 83 -6.55 -7.52 4.78
CA PHE A 83 -6.21 -8.47 3.73
C PHE A 83 -7.36 -9.49 3.60
N PRO A 84 -7.71 -9.92 2.38
CA PRO A 84 -8.73 -10.95 2.19
C PRO A 84 -8.20 -12.30 2.69
N LEU A 85 -9.10 -13.13 3.20
CA LEU A 85 -8.81 -14.52 3.56
C LEU A 85 -9.74 -15.45 2.78
N GLN A 86 -9.23 -16.59 2.38
CA GLN A 86 -10.03 -17.66 1.82
C GLN A 86 -10.70 -18.46 2.93
N LYS A 87 -11.84 -19.09 2.60
CA LYS A 87 -12.51 -19.99 3.54
C LYS A 87 -11.56 -21.15 3.88
N ASN A 88 -11.36 -21.37 5.19
CA ASN A 88 -10.44 -22.37 5.75
C ASN A 88 -8.94 -22.08 5.54
N GLU A 89 -8.56 -20.85 5.17
CA GLU A 89 -7.16 -20.43 5.17
C GLU A 89 -6.57 -20.49 6.59
N GLN A 90 -5.35 -21.00 6.72
CA GLN A 90 -4.59 -21.04 7.97
C GLN A 90 -3.52 -19.95 7.94
N ILE A 91 -3.33 -19.28 9.07
CA ILE A 91 -2.35 -18.21 9.27
C ILE A 91 -1.23 -18.63 10.21
#